data_AF-A0A1Y3C341-F1
#
_entry.id   AF-A0A1Y3C341-F1
#
_cell.length_a   1.000
_cell.length_b   1.000
_cell.length_c   1.000
_cell.angle_alpha   90.00
_cell.angle_beta   90.00
_cell.angle_gamma   90.00
#
_symmetry.space_group_name_H-M   'P 1'
#
loop_
_entity.id
_entity.type
_entity.pdbx_description
1 polymer ?
#
loop_
_entity_poly.entity_id
_entity_poly.type
_entity_poly.pdbx_seq_one_letter_code
_entity_poly.pdbx_strand_id
1 'polypeptide(L)'
;MKRIKLYTLLLFILLCGCLFILISANLTHALEAIEKPQTKKVYDLFSGTISEKQGQLILKHCTLAKYPYPLHFNHPEDEKRIRNLLQQDPNFWLNLRASAYSENKEYHLIVDGIAEIYPQASCHLTDLLSNLDKL
;
A
#
# COMPACT_ATOMS: atom_id res chain seq x y z
N MET A 1 -15.40 7.94 71.35
CA MET A 1 -14.75 6.82 70.61
C MET A 1 -15.55 6.28 69.41
N LYS A 2 -16.88 6.13 69.44
CA LYS A 2 -17.65 5.57 68.30
C LYS A 2 -17.64 6.43 67.03
N ARG A 3 -17.71 7.78 67.16
CA ARG A 3 -17.70 8.70 66.00
C ARG A 3 -16.36 8.73 65.28
N ILE A 4 -15.24 8.65 66.00
CA ILE A 4 -13.89 8.60 65.41
C ILE A 4 -13.74 7.37 64.50
N LYS A 5 -14.18 6.19 64.97
CA LYS A 5 -14.19 4.94 64.17
C LYS A 5 -15.07 5.03 62.92
N LEU A 6 -16.17 5.79 62.98
CA LEU A 6 -17.06 6.01 61.83
C LEU A 6 -16.37 6.89 60.76
N TYR A 7 -15.67 7.95 61.17
CA TYR A 7 -14.91 8.80 60.24
C TYR A 7 -13.73 8.06 59.62
N THR A 8 -13.04 7.19 60.38
CA THR A 8 -11.95 6.37 59.83
C THR A 8 -12.46 5.36 58.80
N LEU A 9 -13.63 4.74 59.06
CA LEU A 9 -14.28 3.83 58.12
C LEU A 9 -14.74 4.56 56.85
N LEU A 10 -15.32 5.76 56.98
CA LEU A 10 -15.76 6.56 55.84
C LEU A 10 -14.57 7.01 54.97
N LEU A 11 -13.48 7.43 55.61
CA LEU A 11 -12.23 7.82 54.94
C LEU A 11 -11.64 6.64 54.16
N PHE A 12 -11.64 5.44 54.74
CA PHE A 12 -11.14 4.24 54.09
C PHE A 12 -11.96 3.85 52.85
N ILE A 13 -13.29 3.95 52.92
CA ILE A 13 -14.18 3.70 51.78
C ILE A 13 -13.91 4.71 50.66
N LEU A 14 -13.72 6.00 50.99
CA LEU A 14 -13.42 7.04 50.02
C LEU A 14 -12.08 6.79 49.32
N LEU A 15 -11.05 6.40 50.08
CA LEU A 15 -9.72 6.05 49.57
C LEU A 15 -9.77 4.85 48.61
N CYS A 16 -10.50 3.79 48.99
CA CYS A 16 -10.69 2.62 48.14
C CYS A 16 -11.46 2.96 46.84
N GLY A 17 -12.46 3.83 46.91
CA GLY A 17 -13.20 4.30 45.74
C GLY A 17 -12.31 5.07 44.76
N CYS A 18 -11.48 6.00 45.26
CA CYS A 18 -10.51 6.73 44.44
C CYS A 18 -9.48 5.80 43.78
N LEU A 19 -9.00 4.79 44.52
CA LEU A 19 -8.03 3.82 43.99
C LEU A 19 -8.64 2.96 42.88
N PHE A 20 -9.92 2.54 43.03
CA PHE A 20 -10.62 1.76 42.04
C PHE A 20 -10.84 2.52 40.72
N ILE A 21 -11.17 3.82 40.81
CA ILE A 21 -11.31 4.71 39.63
C ILE A 21 -9.95 4.89 38.93
N LEU A 22 -8.85 4.99 39.68
CA LEU A 22 -7.51 5.14 39.12
C LEU A 22 -7.06 3.90 38.35
N ILE A 23 -7.40 2.69 38.85
CA ILE A 23 -7.04 1.42 38.19
C ILE A 23 -7.86 1.20 36.92
N SER A 24 -9.16 1.54 36.92
CA SER A 24 -10.03 1.35 35.75
C SER A 24 -9.68 2.29 34.59
N ALA A 25 -9.27 3.54 34.86
CA ALA A 25 -8.84 4.49 33.82
C ALA A 25 -7.59 4.01 33.05
N ASN A 26 -6.67 3.31 33.72
CA ASN A 26 -5.46 2.78 33.08
C ASN A 26 -5.74 1.57 32.16
N LEU A 27 -6.80 0.81 32.43
CA LEU A 27 -7.13 -0.39 31.65
C LEU A 27 -7.69 -0.04 30.26
N THR A 28 -8.44 1.07 30.14
CA THR A 28 -9.04 1.51 28.88
C THR A 28 -7.98 1.92 27.86
N HIS A 29 -6.94 2.64 28.29
CA HIS A 29 -5.85 3.09 27.40
C HIS A 29 -4.90 1.97 26.98
N ALA A 30 -4.72 0.93 27.80
CA ALA A 30 -3.87 -0.22 27.44
C ALA A 30 -4.52 -1.11 26.38
N LEU A 31 -5.85 -1.18 26.34
CA LEU A 31 -6.61 -1.96 25.34
C LEU A 31 -6.60 -1.30 23.95
N GLU A 32 -6.57 0.03 23.90
CA GLU A 32 -6.47 0.80 22.66
C GLU A 32 -5.08 0.68 21.99
N ALA A 33 -4.03 0.46 22.80
CA ALA A 33 -2.65 0.30 22.32
C ALA A 33 -2.32 -1.10 21.79
N ILE A 34 -3.25 -2.07 21.85
CA ILE A 34 -3.12 -3.34 21.14
C ILE A 34 -3.54 -3.13 19.68
N GLU A 35 -2.86 -2.19 19.02
CA GLU A 35 -2.89 -2.09 17.56
C GLU A 35 -2.26 -3.40 17.06
N LYS A 36 -3.06 -4.22 16.36
CA LYS A 36 -2.57 -5.46 15.74
C LYS A 36 -1.27 -5.13 15.02
N PRO A 37 -0.18 -5.91 15.20
CA PRO A 37 1.05 -5.65 14.48
C PRO A 37 0.68 -5.60 13.00
N GLN A 38 0.78 -4.41 12.39
CA GLN A 38 0.58 -4.26 10.97
C GLN A 38 1.65 -5.13 10.32
N THR A 39 1.24 -6.29 9.82
CA THR A 39 2.12 -7.14 9.03
C THR A 39 2.55 -6.30 7.84
N LYS A 40 3.79 -5.81 7.90
CA LYS A 40 4.39 -4.99 6.86
C LYS A 40 4.29 -5.80 5.56
N LYS A 41 3.36 -5.41 4.67
CA LYS A 41 3.20 -6.08 3.39
C LYS A 41 4.50 -5.88 2.61
N VAL A 42 5.11 -7.00 2.20
CA VAL A 42 6.28 -7.00 1.33
C VAL A 42 5.75 -7.07 -0.10
N TYR A 43 6.11 -6.07 -0.90
CA TYR A 43 5.75 -5.99 -2.31
C TYR A 43 6.99 -6.19 -3.17
N ASP A 44 6.79 -6.81 -4.33
CA ASP A 44 7.84 -6.93 -5.33
C ASP A 44 7.83 -5.68 -6.24
N LEU A 45 9.00 -5.40 -6.84
CA LEU A 45 9.14 -4.35 -7.84
C LEU A 45 9.02 -4.95 -9.24
N PHE A 46 8.04 -4.46 -10.00
CA PHE A 46 7.83 -4.83 -11.40
C PHE A 46 8.20 -3.67 -12.30
N SER A 47 9.32 -3.81 -13.01
CA SER A 47 9.79 -2.84 -13.99
C SER A 47 9.13 -3.10 -15.34
N GLY A 48 8.49 -2.10 -15.94
CA GLY A 48 7.80 -2.31 -17.21
C GLY A 48 7.41 -1.05 -17.96
N THR A 49 7.06 -1.23 -19.22
CA THR A 49 6.33 -0.22 -20.00
C THR A 49 4.83 -0.46 -19.86
N ILE A 50 4.03 0.60 -19.85
CA ILE A 50 2.58 0.49 -19.77
C ILE A 50 1.97 0.65 -21.15
N SER A 51 0.95 -0.15 -21.43
CA SER A 51 0.06 0.03 -22.59
C SER A 51 -1.39 -0.15 -22.16
N GLU A 52 -2.31 0.44 -22.93
CA GLU A 52 -3.74 0.25 -22.72
C GLU A 52 -4.32 -0.63 -23.82
N LYS A 53 -5.14 -1.61 -23.43
CA LYS A 53 -5.90 -2.46 -24.36
C LYS A 53 -7.32 -2.63 -23.84
N GLN A 54 -8.32 -2.21 -24.61
CA GLN A 54 -9.75 -2.34 -24.25
C GLN A 54 -10.09 -1.77 -22.86
N GLY A 55 -9.50 -0.62 -22.50
CA GLY A 55 -9.72 0.01 -21.19
C GLY A 55 -8.83 -0.54 -20.05
N GLN A 56 -8.17 -1.69 -20.25
CA GLN A 56 -7.29 -2.30 -19.26
C GLN A 56 -5.85 -1.81 -19.43
N LEU A 57 -5.25 -1.32 -18.33
CA LEU A 57 -3.81 -1.05 -18.29
C LEU A 57 -3.04 -2.37 -18.14
N ILE A 58 -1.99 -2.52 -18.93
CA ILE A 58 -1.15 -3.71 -19.00
C ILE A 58 0.30 -3.27 -18.85
N LEU A 59 1.00 -3.86 -17.88
CA LEU A 59 2.44 -3.75 -17.75
C LEU A 59 3.11 -4.83 -18.60
N LYS A 60 3.93 -4.41 -19.57
CA LYS A 60 4.85 -5.31 -20.27
C LYS A 60 6.16 -5.29 -19.50
N HIS A 61 6.46 -6.41 -18.86
CA HIS A 61 7.61 -6.49 -17.96
C HIS A 61 8.92 -6.35 -18.73
N CYS A 62 9.88 -5.60 -18.19
CA CYS A 62 11.21 -5.34 -18.74
C CYS A 62 12.13 -6.58 -18.70
N THR A 63 11.64 -7.71 -19.19
CA THR A 63 12.38 -8.95 -19.36
C THR A 63 12.34 -9.42 -20.81
N LEU A 64 13.19 -10.38 -21.15
CA LEU A 64 13.24 -10.98 -22.50
C LEU A 64 11.89 -11.58 -22.92
N ALA A 65 11.14 -12.16 -21.97
CA ALA A 65 9.85 -12.78 -22.24
C ALA A 65 8.71 -11.78 -22.46
N LYS A 66 8.90 -10.50 -22.09
CA LYS A 66 7.91 -9.41 -22.24
C LYS A 66 6.50 -9.78 -21.79
N TYR A 67 6.39 -10.54 -20.69
CA TYR A 67 5.11 -11.06 -20.23
C TYR A 67 4.15 -9.89 -19.92
N PRO A 68 2.93 -9.90 -20.46
CA PRO A 68 1.93 -8.86 -20.20
C PRO A 68 1.18 -9.15 -18.90
N TYR A 69 1.16 -8.19 -18.00
CA TYR A 69 0.42 -8.25 -16.74
C TYR A 69 -0.72 -7.23 -16.74
N PRO A 70 -1.99 -7.66 -16.76
CA PRO A 70 -3.10 -6.75 -16.50
C PRO A 70 -3.02 -6.21 -15.07
N LEU A 71 -3.25 -4.90 -14.92
CA LEU A 71 -3.07 -4.18 -13.67
C LEU A 71 -4.40 -3.92 -12.96
N HIS A 72 -4.40 -4.13 -11.66
CA HIS A 72 -5.49 -3.78 -10.76
C HIS A 72 -4.95 -2.85 -9.68
N PHE A 73 -5.47 -1.62 -9.62
CA PHE A 73 -4.94 -0.61 -8.71
C PHE A 73 -5.71 -0.60 -7.40
N ASN A 74 -4.99 -0.66 -6.27
CA ASN A 74 -5.57 -0.36 -4.97
C ASN A 74 -5.89 1.13 -4.82
N HIS A 75 -5.22 1.96 -5.62
CA HIS A 75 -5.18 3.42 -5.54
C HIS A 75 -5.58 4.04 -6.90
N PRO A 76 -6.83 4.52 -7.06
CA PRO A 76 -7.31 5.11 -8.32
C PRO A 76 -6.49 6.32 -8.81
N GLU A 77 -5.85 7.04 -7.89
CA GLU A 77 -4.95 8.16 -8.17
C GLU A 77 -3.71 7.72 -8.98
N ASP A 78 -3.17 6.54 -8.70
CA ASP A 78 -2.02 5.99 -9.42
C ASP A 78 -2.44 5.57 -10.84
N GLU A 79 -3.62 4.95 -10.98
CA GLU A 79 -4.17 4.62 -12.29
C GLU A 79 -4.37 5.89 -13.13
N LYS A 80 -5.01 6.91 -12.54
CA LYS A 80 -5.22 8.21 -13.21
C LYS A 80 -3.90 8.87 -13.61
N ARG A 81 -2.90 8.83 -12.74
CA ARG A 81 -1.56 9.37 -13.02
C ARG A 81 -0.92 8.68 -14.22
N ILE A 82 -0.97 7.35 -14.29
CA ILE A 82 -0.42 6.58 -15.42
C ILE A 82 -1.19 6.88 -16.71
N ARG A 83 -2.52 6.94 -16.67
CA ARG A 83 -3.34 7.29 -17.85
C ARG A 83 -3.02 8.68 -18.39
N ASN A 84 -2.84 9.66 -17.51
CA ASN A 84 -2.43 11.01 -17.91
C ASN A 84 -1.04 11.00 -18.57
N LEU A 85 -0.09 10.23 -18.03
CA LEU A 85 1.24 10.11 -18.62
C LEU A 85 1.19 9.48 -20.02
N LEU A 86 0.41 8.41 -20.20
CA LEU A 86 0.22 7.79 -21.52
C LEU A 86 -0.34 8.75 -22.57
N GLN A 87 -1.17 9.71 -22.17
CA GLN A 87 -1.71 10.74 -23.06
C GLN A 87 -0.71 11.84 -23.40
N GLN A 88 0.21 12.16 -22.49
CA GLN A 88 1.17 13.27 -22.63
C GLN A 88 2.44 12.85 -23.35
N ASP A 89 3.07 11.77 -22.88
CA ASP A 89 4.29 11.21 -23.44
C ASP A 89 4.25 9.69 -23.24
N PRO A 90 3.89 8.90 -24.27
CA PRO A 90 3.77 7.45 -24.14
C PRO A 90 5.12 6.74 -24.02
N ASN A 91 6.24 7.45 -24.18
CA ASN A 91 7.57 6.87 -24.10
C ASN A 91 8.09 6.92 -22.67
N PHE A 92 7.67 5.99 -21.82
CA PHE A 92 8.22 5.81 -20.50
C PHE A 92 8.22 4.35 -20.06
N TRP A 93 9.06 4.05 -19.09
CA TRP A 93 8.94 2.85 -18.27
C TRP A 93 8.89 3.24 -16.80
N LEU A 94 8.40 2.34 -15.97
CA LEU A 94 8.21 2.60 -14.54
C LEU A 94 8.47 1.35 -13.70
N ASN A 95 8.60 1.57 -12.40
CA ASN A 95 8.65 0.52 -11.39
C ASN A 95 7.35 0.56 -10.58
N LEU A 96 6.59 -0.53 -10.58
CA LEU A 96 5.42 -0.69 -9.71
C LEU A 96 5.77 -1.53 -8.49
N ARG A 97 5.31 -1.09 -7.31
CA ARG A 97 5.18 -1.98 -6.14
C ARG A 97 3.89 -2.75 -6.31
N ALA A 98 4.00 -4.07 -6.46
CA ALA A 98 2.83 -4.90 -6.70
C ALA A 98 2.99 -6.31 -6.12
N SER A 99 1.88 -7.02 -6.03
CA SER A 99 1.85 -8.46 -5.81
C SER A 99 1.25 -9.16 -7.03
N ALA A 100 1.89 -10.22 -7.49
CA ALA A 100 1.37 -11.04 -8.58
C ALA A 100 0.35 -12.06 -8.08
N TYR A 101 -0.69 -12.29 -8.87
CA TYR A 101 -1.61 -13.42 -8.67
C TYR A 101 -1.96 -14.03 -10.01
N SER A 102 -2.46 -15.27 -9.99
CA SER A 102 -2.95 -15.93 -11.21
C SER A 102 -4.46 -16.04 -11.20
N GLU A 103 -5.07 -15.75 -12.34
CA GLU A 103 -6.49 -15.91 -12.60
C GLU A 103 -6.66 -16.38 -14.04
N ASN A 104 -7.49 -17.40 -14.27
CA ASN A 104 -7.76 -17.94 -15.61
C ASN A 104 -6.53 -18.29 -16.47
N LYS A 105 -5.43 -18.73 -15.83
CA LYS A 105 -4.11 -19.03 -16.45
C LYS A 105 -3.33 -17.80 -16.95
N GLU A 106 -3.77 -16.60 -16.61
CA GLU A 106 -3.04 -15.35 -16.80
C GLU A 106 -2.48 -14.88 -15.44
N TYR A 107 -1.36 -14.16 -15.47
CA TYR A 107 -0.83 -13.49 -14.28
C TYR A 107 -1.21 -12.01 -14.33
N HIS A 108 -1.69 -11.53 -13.18
CA HIS A 108 -2.14 -10.16 -12.96
C HIS A 108 -1.31 -9.52 -11.85
N LEU A 109 -1.31 -8.19 -11.80
CA LEU A 109 -0.65 -7.44 -10.73
C LEU A 109 -1.66 -6.61 -9.97
N ILE A 110 -1.68 -6.78 -8.64
CA ILE A 110 -2.33 -5.84 -7.72
C ILE A 110 -1.31 -4.78 -7.37
N VAL A 111 -1.54 -3.55 -7.82
CA VAL A 111 -0.64 -2.41 -7.70
C VAL A 111 -0.93 -1.68 -6.40
N ASP A 112 0.07 -1.63 -5.52
CA ASP A 112 0.06 -0.85 -4.29
C ASP A 112 0.66 0.55 -4.49
N GLY A 113 1.47 0.73 -5.53
CA GLY A 113 1.71 2.05 -6.07
C GLY A 113 2.90 2.15 -6.99
N ILE A 114 3.19 3.38 -7.40
CA ILE A 114 4.29 3.69 -8.30
C ILE A 114 5.54 3.97 -7.46
N ALA A 115 6.62 3.22 -7.70
CA ALA A 115 7.91 3.49 -7.08
C ALA A 115 8.66 4.60 -7.83
N GLU A 116 8.83 4.43 -9.15
CA GLU A 116 9.64 5.32 -9.98
C GLU A 116 9.06 5.39 -11.39
N ILE A 117 9.31 6.51 -12.08
CA ILE A 117 8.91 6.74 -13.47
C ILE A 117 10.12 7.29 -14.22
N TYR A 118 10.41 6.70 -15.38
CA TYR A 118 11.51 7.06 -16.24
C TYR A 118 10.98 7.54 -17.59
N PRO A 119 10.78 8.86 -17.76
CA PRO A 119 10.29 9.44 -19.01
C PRO A 119 11.34 9.35 -20.12
N GLN A 120 10.89 9.37 -21.37
CA GLN A 120 11.68 9.36 -22.60
C GLN A 120 12.69 8.22 -22.69
N ALA A 121 12.37 7.10 -22.04
CA ALA A 121 13.22 5.92 -21.99
C ALA A 121 12.38 4.68 -22.28
N SER A 122 13.00 3.69 -22.93
CA SER A 122 12.46 2.33 -23.00
C SER A 122 13.44 1.37 -22.34
N CYS A 123 12.91 0.45 -21.54
CA CYS A 123 13.68 -0.65 -20.97
C CYS A 123 13.86 -1.82 -21.96
N HIS A 124 13.21 -1.78 -23.13
CA HIS A 124 13.33 -2.81 -24.15
C HIS A 124 14.24 -2.37 -25.29
N LEU A 125 15.35 -3.07 -25.46
CA LEU A 125 16.31 -2.83 -26.55
C LEU A 125 15.64 -2.80 -27.93
N THR A 126 14.63 -3.64 -28.18
CA THR A 126 13.90 -3.67 -29.45
C THR A 126 13.23 -2.34 -29.80
N ASP A 127 12.79 -1.59 -28.80
CA ASP A 127 12.07 -0.34 -29.01
C ASP A 127 13.06 0.77 -29.37
N LEU A 128 14.28 0.71 -28.82
CA LEU A 128 15.40 1.55 -29.22
C LEU A 128 15.79 1.27 -30.68
N LEU A 129 15.90 -0.01 -31.06
CA LEU A 129 16.28 -0.41 -32.41
C LEU A 129 15.23 -0.02 -33.46
N SER A 130 13.93 -0.18 -33.15
CA SER A 130 12.84 0.18 -34.07
C SER A 130 12.75 1.68 -34.39
N ASN A 131 13.35 2.53 -33.54
CA ASN A 131 13.43 3.97 -33.77
C ASN A 131 14.65 4.35 -34.62
N LEU A 132 15.71 3.54 -34.63
CA LEU A 132 16.86 3.73 -35.53
C LEU A 132 16.47 3.52 -36.99
N ASP A 133 15.58 2.57 -37.27
CA ASP A 133 15.08 2.32 -38.63
C ASP A 133 14.19 3.44 -39.19
N LYS A 134 13.85 4.45 -38.38
CA LYS A 134 13.04 5.61 -38.76
C LYS A 134 13.86 6.90 -38.95
N LEU A 135 15.18 6.83 -38.73
CA LEU A 135 16.15 7.92 -38.95
C LEU A 135 16.79 7.81 -40.33
#